data_AF-A0A1G7BNF7-F1
#
_entry.id   AF-A0A1G7BNF7-F1
#
_cell.length_a   1.000
_cell.length_b   1.000
_cell.length_c   1.000
_cell.angle_alpha   90.00
_cell.angle_beta   90.00
_cell.angle_gamma   90.00
#
_symmetry.space_group_name_H-M   'P 1'
#
loop_
_entity.id
_entity.type
_entity.pdbx_description
1 polymer ?
#
loop_
_entity_poly.entity_id
_entity_poly.type
_entity_poly.pdbx_seq_one_letter_code
_entity_poly.pdbx_strand_id
1 'polypeptide(L)'
;MWRVVLLFGFLAMAAPLRAGPEAPLPEPGTLCSPGTFGPVECIRPSQVVHDTCQAIEHFALRNGLEPGFFARLLWQESRFDPNALSHANAQGIAQFIPSTARLRGLHDPYNPAEAMEYSAEYLGELVRRYGNPGLAAVAYNGGERRAEALMAQDAALPRETVDYVRIVTGVDAGTWAEDPPEAHDYRLQPGVPFAEACHDLARNRRLTAYPEPEPARAPFGVQMAYGTTKARALEQYRVRVRSCAALVAEEDPELVWQKSRASPRGGYWMARIGRDSLAEGWRYCTKLKARGCACAVYANG
;
A
#
# COMPACT_ATOMS: atom_id res chain seq x y z
N MET A 1 73.17 13.45 -46.39
CA MET A 1 73.08 14.10 -45.07
C MET A 1 71.65 13.99 -44.57
N TRP A 2 71.47 13.57 -43.32
CA TRP A 2 70.26 12.98 -42.75
C TRP A 2 68.98 13.84 -42.77
N ARG A 3 67.84 13.19 -43.02
CA ARG A 3 66.49 13.69 -42.73
C ARG A 3 66.17 13.40 -41.26
N VAL A 4 65.97 14.43 -40.45
CA VAL A 4 65.44 14.32 -39.09
C VAL A 4 63.91 14.23 -39.17
N VAL A 5 63.36 13.12 -38.69
CA VAL A 5 61.91 12.94 -38.49
C VAL A 5 61.61 13.32 -37.04
N LEU A 6 60.84 14.39 -36.82
CA LEU A 6 60.35 14.79 -35.51
C LEU A 6 59.02 14.06 -35.23
N LEU A 7 59.06 13.07 -34.35
CA LEU A 7 57.88 12.44 -33.75
C LEU A 7 57.36 13.34 -32.61
N PHE A 8 56.20 13.97 -32.81
CA PHE A 8 55.45 14.59 -31.72
C PHE A 8 54.63 13.52 -30.99
N GLY A 9 55.09 13.11 -29.82
CA GLY A 9 54.29 12.29 -28.91
C GLY A 9 53.20 13.12 -28.25
N PHE A 10 51.94 12.83 -28.55
CA PHE A 10 50.81 13.35 -27.78
C PHE A 10 50.70 12.56 -26.46
N LEU A 11 51.10 13.20 -25.35
CA LEU A 11 50.81 12.68 -24.02
C LEU A 11 49.36 13.01 -23.68
N ALA A 12 48.46 12.03 -23.75
CA ALA A 12 47.10 12.17 -23.25
C ALA A 12 47.13 12.18 -21.71
N MET A 13 47.02 13.37 -21.12
CA MET A 13 46.81 13.53 -19.68
C MET A 13 45.40 13.05 -19.34
N ALA A 14 45.28 11.83 -18.80
CA ALA A 14 44.03 11.36 -18.20
C ALA A 14 43.76 12.18 -16.94
N ALA A 15 42.81 13.11 -17.01
CA ALA A 15 42.32 13.81 -15.83
C ALA A 15 41.61 12.80 -14.90
N PRO A 16 41.88 12.82 -13.59
CA PRO A 16 41.18 11.93 -12.67
C PRO A 16 39.70 12.31 -12.64
N LEU A 17 38.82 11.33 -12.86
CA LEU A 17 37.39 11.45 -12.58
C LEU A 17 37.23 11.79 -11.09
N ARG A 18 36.95 13.06 -10.78
CA ARG A 18 36.47 13.44 -9.45
C ARG A 18 35.11 12.78 -9.28
N ALA A 19 35.02 11.79 -8.39
CA ALA A 19 33.75 11.37 -7.84
C ALA A 19 33.08 12.63 -7.26
N GLY A 20 31.91 13.01 -7.79
CA GLY A 20 31.09 14.05 -7.21
C GLY A 20 30.73 13.69 -5.77
N PRO A 21 30.32 14.66 -4.93
CA PRO A 21 29.83 14.35 -3.60
C PRO A 21 28.74 13.28 -3.70
N GLU A 22 28.95 12.16 -3.01
CA GLU A 22 27.98 11.08 -2.89
C GLU A 22 26.67 11.69 -2.38
N ALA A 23 25.56 11.46 -3.10
CA ALA A 23 24.28 12.03 -2.73
C ALA A 23 23.95 11.62 -1.28
N PRO A 24 23.46 12.55 -0.43
CA PRO A 24 23.12 12.21 0.93
C PRO A 24 22.12 11.04 0.95
N LEU A 25 22.34 10.10 1.86
CA LEU A 25 21.42 8.99 2.06
C LEU A 25 20.01 9.53 2.35
N PRO A 26 18.95 8.91 1.80
CA PRO A 26 17.59 9.35 2.02
C PRO A 26 17.24 9.31 3.52
N GLU A 27 16.40 10.25 3.96
CA GLU A 27 15.88 10.31 5.32
C GLU A 27 15.27 8.95 5.73
N PRO A 28 15.56 8.41 6.92
CA PRO A 28 14.97 7.15 7.38
C PRO A 28 13.44 7.18 7.29
N GLY A 29 12.85 6.16 6.67
CA GLY A 29 11.40 6.10 6.41
C GLY A 29 10.95 6.78 5.11
N THR A 30 11.89 7.25 4.27
CA THR A 30 11.56 7.67 2.89
C THR A 30 11.05 6.48 2.08
N LEU A 31 9.90 6.65 1.44
CA LEU A 31 9.29 5.64 0.57
C LEU A 31 9.35 6.12 -0.88
N CYS A 32 10.01 5.35 -1.73
CA CYS A 32 10.23 5.70 -3.14
C CYS A 32 9.46 4.77 -4.06
N SER A 33 9.06 5.30 -5.21
CA SER A 33 8.53 4.51 -6.31
C SER A 33 9.65 3.70 -6.97
N PRO A 34 9.36 2.56 -7.60
CA PRO A 34 10.36 1.76 -8.30
C PRO A 34 10.88 2.44 -9.58
N GLY A 35 10.15 3.43 -10.12
CA GLY A 35 10.50 4.03 -11.41
C GLY A 35 10.21 3.09 -12.57
N THR A 36 9.24 2.19 -12.41
CA THR A 36 8.83 1.20 -13.42
C THR A 36 8.37 1.89 -14.70
N PHE A 37 7.69 3.04 -14.59
CA PHE A 37 7.10 3.77 -15.71
C PHE A 37 7.69 5.18 -15.88
N GLY A 38 8.67 5.56 -15.07
CA GLY A 38 9.20 6.92 -15.08
C GLY A 38 10.33 7.20 -14.08
N PRO A 39 10.60 8.48 -13.80
CA PRO A 39 11.54 8.84 -12.74
C PRO A 39 11.03 8.33 -11.40
N VAL A 40 11.98 8.06 -10.51
CA VAL A 40 11.70 7.72 -9.12
C VAL A 40 11.22 8.97 -8.40
N GLU A 41 10.03 8.88 -7.80
CA GLU A 41 9.54 9.87 -6.83
C GLU A 41 9.64 9.29 -5.43
N CYS A 42 10.02 10.11 -4.46
CA CYS A 42 10.22 9.69 -3.07
C CYS A 42 9.42 10.57 -2.12
N ILE A 43 8.69 9.95 -1.20
CA ILE A 43 7.96 10.62 -0.13
C ILE A 43 8.80 10.58 1.14
N ARG A 44 9.38 11.73 1.51
CA ARG A 44 10.15 11.87 2.75
C ARG A 44 9.22 12.18 3.93
N PRO A 45 9.47 11.63 5.13
CA PRO A 45 8.66 11.94 6.31
C PRO A 45 8.61 13.44 6.61
N SER A 46 9.74 14.14 6.52
CA SER A 46 9.81 15.60 6.75
C SER A 46 9.09 16.45 5.69
N GLN A 47 8.81 15.92 4.51
CA GLN A 47 8.25 16.65 3.36
C GLN A 47 6.99 15.99 2.78
N VAL A 48 6.28 15.18 3.58
CA VAL A 48 5.18 14.33 3.08
C VAL A 48 4.15 15.07 2.23
N VAL A 49 3.77 16.30 2.61
CA VAL A 49 2.79 17.12 1.86
C VAL A 49 3.34 17.52 0.50
N HIS A 50 4.57 18.05 0.48
CA HIS A 50 5.20 18.54 -0.73
C HIS A 50 5.49 17.38 -1.69
N ASP A 51 6.14 16.34 -1.21
CA ASP A 51 6.55 15.19 -2.01
C ASP A 51 5.32 14.44 -2.56
N THR A 52 4.23 14.33 -1.78
CA THR A 52 3.00 13.69 -2.27
C THR A 52 2.40 14.49 -3.42
N CYS A 53 2.27 15.81 -3.29
CA CYS A 53 1.70 16.64 -4.35
C CYS A 53 2.60 16.69 -5.60
N GLN A 54 3.92 16.71 -5.42
CA GLN A 54 4.88 16.61 -6.52
C GLN A 54 4.73 15.27 -7.26
N ALA A 55 4.67 14.15 -6.53
CA ALA A 55 4.50 12.83 -7.12
C ALA A 55 3.16 12.72 -7.89
N ILE A 56 2.06 13.27 -7.34
CA ILE A 56 0.76 13.31 -8.03
C ILE A 56 0.88 14.06 -9.35
N GLU A 57 1.48 15.26 -9.35
CA GLU A 57 1.65 16.07 -10.57
C GLU A 57 2.50 15.35 -11.61
N HIS A 58 3.68 14.86 -11.21
CA HIS A 58 4.61 14.19 -12.10
C HIS A 58 4.02 12.92 -12.71
N PHE A 59 3.42 12.05 -11.90
CA PHE A 59 2.83 10.81 -12.39
C PHE A 59 1.59 11.06 -13.25
N ALA A 60 0.76 12.07 -12.93
CA ALA A 60 -0.37 12.44 -13.77
C ALA A 60 0.09 12.91 -15.15
N LEU A 61 0.96 13.92 -15.21
CA LEU A 61 1.44 14.52 -16.46
C LEU A 61 2.12 13.47 -17.35
N ARG A 62 2.91 12.58 -16.74
CA ARG A 62 3.59 11.50 -17.47
C ARG A 62 2.64 10.53 -18.15
N ASN A 63 1.46 10.32 -17.57
CA ASN A 63 0.45 9.40 -18.07
C ASN A 63 -0.64 10.09 -18.91
N GLY A 64 -0.45 11.37 -19.25
CA GLY A 64 -1.41 12.14 -20.05
C GLY A 64 -2.68 12.49 -19.27
N LEU A 65 -2.57 12.62 -17.96
CA LEU A 65 -3.67 12.96 -17.06
C LEU A 65 -3.53 14.41 -16.58
N GLU A 66 -4.65 15.09 -16.44
CA GLU A 66 -4.71 16.36 -15.73
C GLU A 66 -4.40 16.14 -14.23
N PRO A 67 -3.43 16.85 -13.62
CA PRO A 67 -3.05 16.64 -12.22
C PRO A 67 -4.22 16.73 -11.24
N GLY A 68 -5.14 17.67 -11.49
CA GLY A 68 -6.33 17.84 -10.67
C GLY A 68 -7.32 16.67 -10.75
N PHE A 69 -7.43 16.01 -11.90
CA PHE A 69 -8.24 14.79 -12.05
C PHE A 69 -7.67 13.67 -11.19
N PHE A 70 -6.36 13.41 -11.31
CA PHE A 70 -5.70 12.35 -10.55
C PHE A 70 -5.71 12.63 -9.04
N ALA A 71 -5.47 13.89 -8.64
CA ALA A 71 -5.57 14.31 -7.24
C ALA A 71 -6.99 14.10 -6.67
N ARG A 72 -8.05 14.46 -7.40
CA ARG A 72 -9.44 14.21 -6.96
C ARG A 72 -9.73 12.72 -6.82
N LEU A 73 -9.18 11.88 -7.71
CA LEU A 73 -9.31 10.43 -7.63
C LEU A 73 -8.67 9.90 -6.34
N LEU A 74 -7.38 10.18 -6.12
CA LEU A 74 -6.67 9.73 -4.91
C LEU A 74 -7.29 10.30 -3.62
N TRP A 75 -7.84 11.51 -3.69
CA TRP A 75 -8.58 12.10 -2.60
C TRP A 75 -9.87 11.33 -2.30
N GLN A 76 -10.61 10.94 -3.34
CA GLN A 76 -11.83 10.15 -3.18
C GLN A 76 -11.53 8.74 -2.66
N GLU A 77 -10.42 8.13 -3.08
CA GLU A 77 -9.99 6.81 -2.63
C GLU A 77 -9.63 6.79 -1.14
N SER A 78 -8.80 7.74 -0.68
CA SER A 78 -8.20 7.65 0.66
C SER A 78 -8.04 8.98 1.40
N ARG A 79 -8.33 10.12 0.77
CA ARG A 79 -7.90 11.46 1.21
C ARG A 79 -6.38 11.58 1.38
N PHE A 80 -5.63 10.96 0.46
CA PHE A 80 -4.17 10.87 0.50
C PHE A 80 -3.62 10.13 1.72
N ASP A 81 -4.34 9.12 2.19
CA ASP A 81 -3.93 8.30 3.33
C ASP A 81 -3.21 7.03 2.85
N PRO A 82 -1.88 6.93 3.03
CA PRO A 82 -1.12 5.74 2.63
C PRO A 82 -1.50 4.49 3.42
N ASN A 83 -2.21 4.63 4.55
CA ASN A 83 -2.52 3.54 5.47
C ASN A 83 -3.96 3.04 5.32
N ALA A 84 -4.74 3.64 4.41
CA ALA A 84 -6.16 3.35 4.25
C ALA A 84 -6.42 1.87 3.93
N LEU A 85 -7.41 1.29 4.60
CA LEU A 85 -7.90 -0.06 4.35
C LEU A 85 -9.42 -0.06 4.33
N SER A 86 -10.01 -0.41 3.18
CA SER A 86 -11.48 -0.50 3.07
C SER A 86 -12.04 -1.83 3.55
N HIS A 87 -13.36 -1.89 3.74
CA HIS A 87 -14.08 -3.14 4.04
C HIS A 87 -13.96 -4.19 2.92
N ALA A 88 -13.70 -3.76 1.68
CA ALA A 88 -13.46 -4.62 0.53
C ALA A 88 -11.98 -5.02 0.39
N ASN A 89 -11.14 -4.70 1.39
CA ASN A 89 -9.70 -4.92 1.39
C ASN A 89 -8.96 -4.17 0.27
N ALA A 90 -9.43 -2.96 -0.06
CA ALA A 90 -8.70 -2.03 -0.89
C ALA A 90 -7.66 -1.28 -0.04
N GLN A 91 -6.43 -1.09 -0.55
CA GLN A 91 -5.26 -0.78 0.26
C GLN A 91 -4.54 0.48 -0.21
N GLY A 92 -4.14 1.29 0.77
CA GLY A 92 -3.27 2.45 0.64
C GLY A 92 -3.88 3.63 -0.11
N ILE A 93 -3.00 4.55 -0.52
CA ILE A 93 -3.38 5.87 -1.04
C ILE A 93 -4.29 5.79 -2.28
N ALA A 94 -4.09 4.77 -3.11
CA ALA A 94 -4.80 4.55 -4.35
C ALA A 94 -5.84 3.41 -4.30
N GLN A 95 -6.07 2.84 -3.10
CA GLN A 95 -7.06 1.80 -2.83
C GLN A 95 -7.01 0.62 -3.81
N PHE A 96 -5.81 0.08 -4.05
CA PHE A 96 -5.69 -1.15 -4.83
C PHE A 96 -6.26 -2.34 -4.06
N ILE A 97 -7.13 -3.12 -4.69
CA ILE A 97 -7.51 -4.45 -4.21
C ILE A 97 -6.35 -5.42 -4.52
N PRO A 98 -5.97 -6.37 -3.64
CA PRO A 98 -4.81 -7.24 -3.84
C PRO A 98 -4.80 -8.04 -5.14
N SER A 99 -5.96 -8.43 -5.67
CA SER A 99 -6.03 -9.09 -6.98
C SER A 99 -5.58 -8.17 -8.10
N THR A 100 -6.01 -6.90 -8.06
CA THR A 100 -5.63 -5.87 -9.02
C THR A 100 -4.16 -5.50 -8.86
N ALA A 101 -3.68 -5.31 -7.63
CA ALA A 101 -2.26 -5.03 -7.37
C ALA A 101 -1.35 -6.11 -7.99
N ARG A 102 -1.66 -7.39 -7.76
CA ARG A 102 -0.91 -8.51 -8.37
C ARG A 102 -0.99 -8.52 -9.90
N LEU A 103 -2.15 -8.26 -10.47
CA LEU A 103 -2.33 -8.21 -11.92
C LEU A 103 -1.48 -7.10 -12.56
N ARG A 104 -1.36 -5.96 -11.86
CA ARG A 104 -0.57 -4.81 -12.31
C ARG A 104 0.92 -4.90 -11.97
N GLY A 105 1.32 -5.83 -11.10
CA GLY A 105 2.69 -5.93 -10.62
C GLY A 105 3.05 -4.88 -9.56
N LEU A 106 2.05 -4.31 -8.87
CA LEU A 106 2.25 -3.46 -7.69
C LEU A 106 2.62 -4.34 -6.50
N HIS A 107 3.79 -4.13 -5.90
CA HIS A 107 4.31 -4.95 -4.82
C HIS A 107 3.79 -4.49 -3.46
N ASP A 108 3.88 -3.20 -3.17
CA ASP A 108 3.42 -2.63 -1.90
C ASP A 108 2.39 -1.51 -2.10
N PRO A 109 1.08 -1.82 -1.99
CA PRO A 109 0.03 -0.80 -2.04
C PRO A 109 0.11 0.26 -0.92
N TYR A 110 0.81 -0.02 0.18
CA TYR A 110 0.99 0.92 1.29
C TYR A 110 2.21 1.85 1.11
N ASN A 111 3.09 1.58 0.13
CA ASN A 111 4.09 2.54 -0.31
C ASN A 111 3.39 3.60 -1.19
N PRO A 112 3.21 4.85 -0.71
CA PRO A 112 2.44 5.84 -1.46
C PRO A 112 3.08 6.22 -2.79
N ALA A 113 4.41 6.27 -2.88
CA ALA A 113 5.08 6.62 -4.13
C ALA A 113 4.86 5.54 -5.19
N GLU A 114 5.05 4.27 -4.82
CA GLU A 114 4.80 3.12 -5.70
C GLU A 114 3.31 3.03 -6.09
N ALA A 115 2.40 3.13 -5.13
CA ALA A 115 0.97 3.05 -5.39
C ALA A 115 0.48 4.18 -6.33
N MET A 116 0.99 5.41 -6.18
CA MET A 116 0.66 6.52 -7.10
C MET A 116 1.22 6.32 -8.50
N GLU A 117 2.45 5.79 -8.64
CA GLU A 117 3.04 5.48 -9.95
C GLU A 117 2.16 4.48 -10.73
N TYR A 118 1.76 3.37 -10.08
CA TYR A 118 0.92 2.35 -10.71
C TYR A 118 -0.54 2.81 -10.90
N SER A 119 -1.07 3.64 -10.00
CA SER A 119 -2.42 4.19 -10.14
C SER A 119 -2.52 5.15 -11.33
N ALA A 120 -1.54 6.05 -11.50
CA ALA A 120 -1.51 6.98 -12.62
C ALA A 120 -1.35 6.26 -13.95
N GLU A 121 -0.48 5.25 -14.01
CA GLU A 121 -0.29 4.45 -15.23
C GLU A 121 -1.56 3.69 -15.60
N TYR A 122 -2.19 3.01 -14.63
CA TYR A 122 -3.45 2.30 -14.86
C TYR A 122 -4.57 3.26 -15.27
N LEU A 123 -4.73 4.39 -14.59
CA LEU A 123 -5.75 5.37 -14.94
C LEU A 123 -5.52 5.97 -16.35
N GLY A 124 -4.26 6.25 -16.72
CA GLY A 124 -3.90 6.68 -18.06
C GLY A 124 -4.22 5.63 -19.13
N GLU A 125 -3.98 4.34 -18.84
CA GLU A 125 -4.42 3.23 -19.69
C GLU A 125 -5.93 3.24 -19.90
N LEU A 126 -6.70 3.38 -18.82
CA LEU A 126 -8.16 3.42 -18.87
C LEU A 126 -8.67 4.62 -19.68
N VAL A 127 -8.06 5.80 -19.53
CA VAL A 127 -8.40 6.99 -20.34
C VAL A 127 -8.14 6.72 -21.82
N ARG A 128 -7.00 6.12 -22.18
CA ARG A 128 -6.70 5.77 -23.58
C ARG A 128 -7.66 4.71 -24.12
N ARG A 129 -8.03 3.71 -23.31
CA ARG A 129 -8.90 2.61 -23.70
C ARG A 129 -10.34 3.06 -23.93
N TYR A 130 -10.86 3.91 -23.05
CA TYR A 130 -12.27 4.35 -23.09
C TYR A 130 -12.46 5.73 -23.70
N GLY A 131 -11.38 6.42 -24.06
CA GLY A 131 -11.39 7.69 -24.79
C GLY A 131 -11.68 8.92 -23.93
N ASN A 132 -12.16 8.78 -22.68
CA ASN A 132 -12.40 9.92 -21.80
C ASN A 132 -12.21 9.62 -20.30
N PRO A 133 -11.95 10.67 -19.47
CA PRO A 133 -11.76 10.53 -18.03
C PRO A 133 -12.95 9.97 -17.25
N GLY A 134 -14.19 10.21 -17.70
CA GLY A 134 -15.39 9.72 -17.04
C GLY A 134 -15.53 8.22 -17.10
N LEU A 135 -15.44 7.64 -18.30
CA LEU A 135 -15.46 6.18 -18.48
C LEU A 135 -14.25 5.52 -17.82
N ALA A 136 -13.10 6.18 -17.82
CA ALA A 136 -11.94 5.71 -17.05
C ALA A 136 -12.22 5.69 -15.54
N ALA A 137 -12.87 6.71 -14.97
CA ALA A 137 -13.28 6.73 -13.57
C ALA A 137 -14.31 5.63 -13.25
N VAL A 138 -15.25 5.36 -14.17
CA VAL A 138 -16.18 4.21 -14.06
C VAL A 138 -15.39 2.90 -14.02
N ALA A 139 -14.42 2.71 -14.90
CA ALA A 139 -13.63 1.50 -14.96
C ALA A 139 -12.73 1.32 -13.72
N TYR A 140 -12.15 2.42 -13.21
CA TYR A 140 -11.27 2.38 -12.03
C TYR A 140 -12.04 1.96 -10.77
N ASN A 141 -13.18 2.61 -10.49
CA ASN A 141 -14.00 2.32 -9.31
C ASN A 141 -14.91 1.09 -9.49
N GLY A 142 -15.62 1.05 -10.62
CA GLY A 142 -16.66 0.08 -10.91
C GLY A 142 -16.16 -1.19 -11.61
N GLY A 143 -14.95 -1.18 -12.15
CA GLY A 143 -14.40 -2.22 -13.01
C GLY A 143 -14.73 -2.00 -14.49
N GLU A 144 -13.79 -2.39 -15.36
CA GLU A 144 -13.86 -2.27 -16.83
C GLU A 144 -15.19 -2.75 -17.44
N ARG A 145 -15.71 -3.90 -16.99
CA ARG A 145 -16.98 -4.45 -17.48
C ARG A 145 -18.16 -3.49 -17.28
N ARG A 146 -18.15 -2.68 -16.23
CA ARG A 146 -19.20 -1.68 -15.99
C ARG A 146 -19.06 -0.49 -16.93
N ALA A 147 -17.83 -0.08 -17.24
CA ALA A 147 -17.61 0.96 -18.25
C ALA A 147 -18.08 0.48 -19.63
N GLU A 148 -17.74 -0.76 -20.00
CA GLU A 148 -18.17 -1.39 -21.25
C GLU A 148 -19.71 -1.49 -21.34
N ALA A 149 -20.38 -1.94 -20.27
CA ALA A 149 -21.84 -2.02 -20.23
C ALA A 149 -22.52 -0.64 -20.30
N LEU A 150 -21.93 0.39 -19.69
CA LEU A 150 -22.44 1.76 -19.80
C LEU A 150 -22.32 2.28 -21.24
N MET A 151 -21.18 2.05 -21.90
CA MET A 151 -20.97 2.44 -23.30
C MET A 151 -21.96 1.76 -24.25
N ALA A 152 -22.27 0.49 -23.98
CA ALA A 152 -23.24 -0.28 -24.76
C ALA A 152 -24.70 0.07 -24.43
N GLN A 153 -24.94 0.94 -23.43
CA GLN A 153 -26.27 1.26 -22.90
C GLN A 153 -27.03 0.04 -22.36
N ASP A 154 -26.29 -0.98 -21.92
CA ASP A 154 -26.82 -2.29 -21.51
C ASP A 154 -27.15 -2.35 -20.01
N ALA A 155 -26.59 -1.45 -19.19
CA ALA A 155 -26.82 -1.46 -17.75
C ALA A 155 -26.65 -0.09 -17.08
N ALA A 156 -27.51 0.19 -16.11
CA ALA A 156 -27.34 1.32 -15.20
C ALA A 156 -26.21 1.04 -14.19
N LEU A 157 -25.46 2.09 -13.85
CA LEU A 157 -24.41 2.01 -12.83
C LEU A 157 -24.98 2.00 -11.40
N PRO A 158 -24.31 1.33 -10.44
CA PRO A 158 -24.61 1.51 -9.01
C PRO A 158 -24.45 2.98 -8.60
N ARG A 159 -25.27 3.42 -7.63
CA ARG A 159 -25.24 4.81 -7.11
C ARG A 159 -23.85 5.24 -6.64
N GLU A 160 -23.12 4.33 -6.00
CA GLU A 160 -21.74 4.56 -5.55
C GLU A 160 -20.83 4.99 -6.70
N THR A 161 -20.87 4.28 -7.83
CA THR A 161 -20.05 4.59 -9.01
C THR A 161 -20.49 5.88 -9.69
N VAL A 162 -21.81 6.16 -9.73
CA VAL A 162 -22.32 7.44 -10.25
C VAL A 162 -21.80 8.61 -9.41
N ASP A 163 -21.93 8.52 -8.08
CA ASP A 163 -21.46 9.55 -7.16
C ASP A 163 -19.93 9.71 -7.25
N TYR A 164 -19.18 8.60 -7.37
CA TYR A 164 -17.73 8.61 -7.54
C TYR A 164 -17.31 9.39 -8.80
N VAL A 165 -17.90 9.10 -9.95
CA VAL A 165 -17.55 9.76 -11.22
C VAL A 165 -17.83 11.26 -11.11
N ARG A 166 -18.97 11.65 -10.54
CA ARG A 166 -19.31 13.07 -10.35
C ARG A 166 -18.32 13.78 -9.42
N ILE A 167 -17.86 13.13 -8.35
CA ILE A 167 -16.88 13.73 -7.43
C ILE A 167 -15.54 13.93 -8.11
N VAL A 168 -15.05 12.93 -8.84
CA VAL A 168 -13.71 12.95 -9.42
C VAL A 168 -13.66 13.83 -10.67
N THR A 169 -14.69 13.76 -11.51
CA THR A 169 -14.72 14.46 -12.80
C THR A 169 -15.60 15.70 -12.83
N GLY A 170 -16.36 15.99 -11.77
CA GLY A 170 -17.33 17.11 -11.76
C GLY A 170 -18.55 16.92 -12.68
N VAL A 171 -18.67 15.78 -13.37
CA VAL A 171 -19.71 15.50 -14.38
C VAL A 171 -20.29 14.10 -14.16
N ASP A 172 -21.56 13.91 -14.47
CA ASP A 172 -22.23 12.62 -14.31
C ASP A 172 -21.74 11.58 -15.34
N ALA A 173 -21.73 10.30 -14.94
CA ALA A 173 -21.23 9.21 -15.77
C ALA A 173 -22.00 9.05 -17.09
N GLY A 174 -23.32 9.31 -17.10
CA GLY A 174 -24.14 9.25 -18.31
C GLY A 174 -23.73 10.30 -19.33
N THR A 175 -23.48 11.53 -18.89
CA THR A 175 -22.97 12.60 -19.77
C THR A 175 -21.63 12.21 -20.38
N TRP A 176 -20.71 11.63 -19.61
CA TRP A 176 -19.44 11.13 -20.17
C TRP A 176 -19.58 10.00 -21.20
N ALA A 177 -20.66 9.22 -21.14
CA ALA A 177 -20.92 8.15 -22.08
C ALA A 177 -21.64 8.63 -23.36
N GLU A 178 -22.54 9.61 -23.23
CA GLU A 178 -23.42 10.06 -24.31
C GLU A 178 -22.95 11.35 -24.99
N ASP A 179 -22.52 12.34 -24.21
CA ASP A 179 -22.18 13.70 -24.65
C ASP A 179 -21.01 14.26 -23.80
N PRO A 180 -19.81 13.67 -23.93
CA PRO A 180 -18.67 14.07 -23.11
C PRO A 180 -18.27 15.52 -23.41
N PRO A 181 -17.99 16.35 -22.38
CA PRO A 181 -17.60 17.74 -22.59
C PRO A 181 -16.27 17.83 -23.36
N GLU A 182 -16.21 18.72 -24.36
CA GLU A 182 -14.99 18.97 -25.14
C GLU A 182 -13.82 19.49 -24.29
N ALA A 183 -14.13 20.29 -23.26
CA ALA A 183 -13.17 20.81 -22.29
C ALA A 183 -13.77 20.74 -20.87
N HIS A 184 -12.94 20.37 -19.90
CA HIS A 184 -13.36 20.28 -18.49
C HIS A 184 -12.29 20.87 -17.56
N ASP A 185 -12.73 21.62 -16.55
CA ASP A 185 -11.85 22.25 -15.58
C ASP A 185 -11.55 21.33 -14.39
N TYR A 186 -10.37 20.73 -14.42
CA TYR A 186 -9.89 19.86 -13.35
C TYR A 186 -9.20 20.60 -12.20
N ARG A 187 -9.13 21.94 -12.21
CA ARG A 187 -8.49 22.70 -11.12
C ARG A 187 -9.10 22.33 -9.77
N LEU A 188 -8.25 22.10 -8.78
CA LEU A 188 -8.68 21.77 -7.42
C LEU A 188 -9.34 22.97 -6.73
N GLN A 189 -8.86 24.17 -7.03
CA GLN A 189 -9.43 25.43 -6.56
C GLN A 189 -9.38 26.48 -7.70
N PRO A 190 -10.44 27.27 -7.90
CA PRO A 190 -10.47 28.29 -8.94
C PRO A 190 -9.35 29.33 -8.77
N GLY A 191 -8.56 29.55 -9.82
CA GLY A 191 -7.50 30.57 -9.83
C GLY A 191 -6.24 30.24 -9.02
N VAL A 192 -6.15 29.06 -8.41
CA VAL A 192 -5.01 28.63 -7.61
C VAL A 192 -4.18 27.60 -8.39
N PRO A 193 -2.83 27.73 -8.44
CA PRO A 193 -1.97 26.71 -9.04
C PRO A 193 -2.14 25.33 -8.39
N PHE A 194 -1.94 24.27 -9.18
CA PHE A 194 -2.15 22.89 -8.71
C PHE A 194 -1.39 22.58 -7.41
N ALA A 195 -0.09 22.89 -7.35
CA ALA A 195 0.75 22.59 -6.20
C ALA A 195 0.21 23.21 -4.90
N GLU A 196 -0.21 24.48 -4.94
CA GLU A 196 -0.77 25.17 -3.78
C GLU A 196 -2.12 24.56 -3.36
N ALA A 197 -3.02 24.34 -4.31
CA ALA A 197 -4.32 23.75 -4.02
C ALA A 197 -4.22 22.29 -3.52
N CYS A 198 -3.26 21.52 -4.03
CA CYS A 198 -2.97 20.17 -3.55
C CYS A 198 -2.39 20.19 -2.13
N HIS A 199 -1.48 21.12 -1.83
CA HIS A 199 -0.95 21.27 -0.49
C HIS A 199 -2.05 21.55 0.54
N ASP A 200 -3.07 22.34 0.20
CA ASP A 200 -4.19 22.59 1.10
C ASP A 200 -5.02 21.35 1.40
N LEU A 201 -5.29 20.52 0.38
CA LEU A 201 -5.93 19.21 0.58
C LEU A 201 -5.06 18.33 1.50
N ALA A 202 -3.78 18.21 1.18
CA ALA A 202 -2.87 17.33 1.90
C ALA A 202 -2.65 17.79 3.35
N ARG A 203 -2.51 19.08 3.64
CA ARG A 203 -2.31 19.59 5.01
C ARG A 203 -3.52 19.34 5.91
N ASN A 204 -4.72 19.43 5.36
CA ASN A 204 -5.97 19.33 6.12
C ASN A 204 -6.54 17.90 6.16
N ARG A 205 -5.79 16.90 5.68
CA ARG A 205 -6.23 15.51 5.65
C ARG A 205 -6.22 14.88 7.04
N ARG A 206 -7.10 13.90 7.24
CA ARG A 206 -7.08 13.02 8.41
C ARG A 206 -6.46 11.69 8.02
N LEU A 207 -5.33 11.36 8.63
CA LEU A 207 -4.66 10.08 8.45
C LEU A 207 -5.22 9.03 9.42
N THR A 208 -5.41 7.82 8.93
CA THR A 208 -5.56 6.64 9.78
C THR A 208 -4.19 6.30 10.38
N ALA A 209 -4.20 5.88 11.64
CA ALA A 209 -3.00 5.35 12.26
C ALA A 209 -2.60 4.08 11.50
N TYR A 210 -1.32 3.98 11.13
CA TYR A 210 -0.78 2.73 10.59
C TYR A 210 -1.07 1.64 11.63
N PRO A 211 -1.72 0.52 11.26
CA PRO A 211 -1.86 -0.58 12.19
C PRO A 211 -0.46 -0.98 12.62
N GLU A 212 -0.19 -1.07 13.93
CA GLU A 212 1.08 -1.62 14.39
C GLU A 212 1.29 -2.96 13.69
N PRO A 213 2.44 -3.16 12.98
CA PRO A 213 2.69 -4.42 12.30
C PRO A 213 2.52 -5.53 13.33
N GLU A 214 1.74 -6.56 12.98
CA GLU A 214 1.57 -7.66 13.90
C GLU A 214 2.97 -8.20 14.26
N PRO A 215 3.28 -8.39 15.55
CA PRO A 215 4.60 -8.86 15.96
C PRO A 215 4.99 -10.08 15.14
N ALA A 216 6.22 -10.10 14.62
CA ALA A 216 6.74 -11.24 13.88
C ALA A 216 6.51 -12.51 14.71
N ARG A 217 5.65 -13.40 14.22
CA ARG A 217 5.28 -14.62 14.94
C ARG A 217 6.26 -15.72 14.57
N ALA A 218 6.64 -16.52 15.54
CA ALA A 218 7.38 -17.73 15.26
C ALA A 218 6.52 -18.67 14.37
N PRO A 219 7.12 -19.47 13.47
CA PRO A 219 6.39 -20.33 12.55
C PRO A 219 5.57 -21.43 13.26
N PHE A 220 5.97 -21.83 14.47
CA PHE A 220 5.24 -22.76 15.32
C PHE A 220 4.95 -22.15 16.68
N GLY A 221 3.90 -22.64 17.34
CA GLY A 221 3.52 -22.20 18.67
C GLY A 221 3.11 -23.35 19.57
N VAL A 222 3.67 -23.38 20.79
CA VAL A 222 3.25 -24.28 21.86
C VAL A 222 2.02 -23.67 22.53
N GLN A 223 0.84 -24.18 22.18
CA GLN A 223 -0.45 -23.69 22.65
C GLN A 223 -0.72 -24.13 24.08
N MET A 224 -0.87 -23.14 24.95
CA MET A 224 -1.08 -23.32 26.39
C MET A 224 -2.53 -23.03 26.78
N ALA A 225 -3.15 -22.05 26.12
CA ALA A 225 -4.52 -21.65 26.41
C ALA A 225 -5.21 -21.07 25.17
N TYR A 226 -6.50 -20.82 25.29
CA TYR A 226 -7.28 -20.14 24.27
C TYR A 226 -8.44 -19.37 24.92
N GLY A 227 -9.03 -18.44 24.18
CA GLY A 227 -10.19 -17.68 24.61
C GLY A 227 -10.94 -17.03 23.46
N THR A 228 -12.20 -16.66 23.67
CA THR A 228 -13.01 -15.96 22.66
C THR A 228 -12.65 -14.48 22.51
N THR A 229 -11.73 -13.97 23.33
CA THR A 229 -11.05 -12.67 23.20
C THR A 229 -9.58 -12.82 23.56
N LYS A 230 -8.73 -11.88 23.14
CA LYS A 230 -7.33 -11.76 23.58
C LYS A 230 -7.21 -11.78 25.11
N ALA A 231 -8.02 -10.97 25.79
CA ALA A 231 -8.02 -10.89 27.26
C ALA A 231 -8.37 -12.23 27.93
N ARG A 232 -9.36 -12.96 27.41
CA ARG A 232 -9.73 -14.28 27.95
C ARG A 232 -8.66 -15.33 27.69
N ALA A 233 -8.01 -15.29 26.53
CA ALA A 233 -6.88 -16.18 26.23
C ALA A 233 -5.72 -15.95 27.21
N LEU A 234 -5.38 -14.69 27.50
CA LEU A 234 -4.33 -14.32 28.46
C LEU A 234 -4.70 -14.69 29.91
N GLU A 235 -5.94 -14.49 30.32
CA GLU A 235 -6.42 -14.91 31.65
C GLU A 235 -6.29 -16.43 31.82
N GLN A 236 -6.75 -17.21 30.83
CA GLN A 236 -6.63 -18.66 30.83
C GLN A 236 -5.17 -19.12 30.77
N TYR A 237 -4.32 -18.42 30.03
CA TYR A 237 -2.87 -18.68 30.00
C TYR A 237 -2.28 -18.58 31.41
N ARG A 238 -2.47 -17.44 32.09
CA ARG A 238 -1.95 -17.20 33.46
C ARG A 238 -2.40 -18.26 34.45
N VAL A 239 -3.65 -18.73 34.32
CA VAL A 239 -4.20 -19.81 35.15
C VAL A 239 -3.53 -21.15 34.85
N ARG A 240 -3.36 -21.49 33.57
CA ARG A 240 -2.88 -22.80 33.12
C ARG A 240 -1.38 -23.00 33.30
N VAL A 241 -0.59 -21.93 33.26
CA VAL A 241 0.87 -22.04 33.39
C VAL A 241 1.38 -22.12 34.82
N ARG A 242 0.51 -22.02 35.85
CA ARG A 242 0.94 -21.95 37.26
C ARG A 242 1.89 -23.07 37.68
N SER A 243 1.64 -24.31 37.28
CA SER A 243 2.49 -25.46 37.64
C SER A 243 3.86 -25.45 36.92
N CYS A 244 3.98 -24.73 35.82
CA CYS A 244 5.20 -24.59 35.02
C CYS A 244 5.68 -23.14 34.91
N ALA A 245 5.28 -22.26 35.83
CA ALA A 245 5.50 -20.82 35.72
C ALA A 245 6.98 -20.46 35.54
N ALA A 246 7.87 -21.17 36.24
CA ALA A 246 9.32 -20.97 36.13
C ALA A 246 9.89 -21.25 34.73
N LEU A 247 9.24 -22.09 33.90
CA LEU A 247 9.69 -22.37 32.54
C LEU A 247 9.23 -21.32 31.53
N VAL A 248 8.18 -20.56 31.84
CA VAL A 248 7.55 -19.59 30.92
C VAL A 248 7.70 -18.14 31.40
N ALA A 249 8.48 -17.90 32.46
CA ALA A 249 8.51 -16.62 33.17
C ALA A 249 9.03 -15.46 32.31
N GLU A 250 9.92 -15.75 31.35
CA GLU A 250 10.53 -14.78 30.45
C GLU A 250 9.92 -14.84 29.03
N GLU A 251 8.82 -15.56 28.86
CA GLU A 251 8.21 -15.80 27.56
C GLU A 251 6.79 -15.24 27.52
N ASP A 252 6.60 -14.19 26.71
CA ASP A 252 5.28 -13.65 26.44
C ASP A 252 4.53 -14.52 25.43
N PRO A 253 3.26 -14.88 25.69
CA PRO A 253 2.49 -15.67 24.75
C PRO A 253 2.07 -14.83 23.53
N GLU A 254 2.38 -15.34 22.35
CA GLU A 254 1.80 -14.90 21.10
C GLU A 254 0.30 -15.21 21.07
N LEU A 255 -0.52 -14.25 20.64
CA LEU A 255 -1.97 -14.40 20.51
C LEU A 255 -2.37 -14.61 19.06
N VAL A 256 -2.72 -15.85 18.72
CA VAL A 256 -3.00 -16.27 17.34
C VAL A 256 -4.49 -16.51 17.14
N TRP A 257 -5.16 -15.72 16.30
CA TRP A 257 -6.55 -15.95 15.94
C TRP A 257 -6.69 -17.19 15.03
N GLN A 258 -7.64 -18.07 15.38
CA GLN A 258 -7.95 -19.28 14.62
C GLN A 258 -9.46 -19.35 14.40
N LYS A 259 -9.88 -19.40 13.14
CA LYS A 259 -11.29 -19.53 12.76
C LYS A 259 -11.84 -20.87 13.25
N SER A 260 -13.04 -20.86 13.84
CA SER A 260 -13.69 -22.07 14.31
C SER A 260 -15.20 -21.90 14.36
N ARG A 261 -15.91 -22.85 13.76
CA ARG A 261 -17.38 -22.91 13.80
C ARG A 261 -17.93 -23.25 15.18
N ALA A 262 -17.10 -23.82 16.05
CA ALA A 262 -17.46 -24.12 17.43
C ALA A 262 -17.48 -22.86 18.33
N SER A 263 -16.90 -21.75 17.88
CA SER A 263 -16.89 -20.51 18.64
C SER A 263 -18.15 -19.68 18.35
N PRO A 264 -18.80 -19.12 19.39
CA PRO A 264 -19.91 -18.17 19.21
C PRO A 264 -19.44 -16.84 18.60
N ARG A 265 -18.13 -16.63 18.43
CA ARG A 265 -17.52 -15.44 17.80
C ARG A 265 -16.76 -15.77 16.52
N GLY A 266 -17.01 -16.92 15.91
CA GLY A 266 -16.38 -17.33 14.65
C GLY A 266 -14.91 -17.77 14.76
N GLY A 267 -14.31 -17.72 15.95
CA GLY A 267 -12.96 -18.22 16.21
C GLY A 267 -12.50 -18.06 17.66
N TYR A 268 -11.26 -18.46 17.91
CA TYR A 268 -10.59 -18.34 19.20
C TYR A 268 -9.23 -17.67 19.04
N TRP A 269 -8.85 -16.89 20.03
CA TRP A 269 -7.47 -16.46 20.25
C TRP A 269 -6.72 -17.55 20.98
N MET A 270 -5.67 -18.08 20.38
CA MET A 270 -4.77 -19.08 20.95
C MET A 270 -3.59 -18.38 21.60
N ALA A 271 -3.33 -18.66 22.88
CA ALA A 271 -2.13 -18.21 23.57
C ALA A 271 -1.03 -19.26 23.38
N ARG A 272 0.01 -18.90 22.63
CA ARG A 272 1.07 -19.80 22.20
C ARG A 272 2.43 -19.24 22.54
N ILE A 273 3.36 -20.12 22.89
CA ILE A 273 4.76 -19.76 23.08
C ILE A 273 5.49 -20.09 21.77
N GLY A 274 6.07 -19.08 21.11
CA GLY A 274 6.61 -19.18 19.76
C GLY A 274 7.88 -20.04 19.64
N ARG A 275 8.04 -20.82 18.57
CA ARG A 275 9.18 -21.69 18.29
C ARG A 275 9.50 -21.74 16.80
N ASP A 276 10.79 -21.92 16.49
CA ASP A 276 11.27 -21.89 15.10
C ASP A 276 11.00 -23.20 14.36
N SER A 277 10.72 -24.29 15.08
CA SER A 277 10.42 -25.58 14.48
C SER A 277 9.42 -26.41 15.28
N LEU A 278 8.72 -27.32 14.59
CA LEU A 278 7.83 -28.29 15.21
C LEU A 278 8.55 -29.17 16.26
N ALA A 279 9.78 -29.58 15.97
CA ALA A 279 10.59 -30.41 16.86
C ALA A 279 10.95 -29.67 18.15
N GLU A 280 11.32 -28.39 18.04
CA GLU A 280 11.57 -27.54 19.19
C GLU A 280 10.31 -27.33 20.03
N GLY A 281 9.17 -27.08 19.38
CA GLY A 281 7.88 -26.99 20.06
C GLY A 281 7.54 -28.22 20.87
N TRP A 282 7.72 -29.43 20.30
CA TRP A 282 7.44 -30.66 21.04
C TRP A 282 8.42 -30.91 22.18
N ARG A 283 9.72 -30.66 22.00
CA ARG A 283 10.71 -30.74 23.10
C ARG A 283 10.33 -29.82 24.26
N TYR A 284 9.92 -28.59 23.94
CA TYR A 284 9.50 -27.63 24.96
C TYR A 284 8.19 -28.06 25.64
N CYS A 285 7.20 -28.50 24.87
CA CYS A 285 5.94 -29.01 25.42
C CYS A 285 6.15 -30.23 26.34
N THR A 286 7.10 -31.13 26.02
CA THR A 286 7.48 -32.23 26.92
C THR A 286 8.02 -31.73 28.27
N LYS A 287 8.87 -30.70 28.28
CA LYS A 287 9.35 -30.08 29.53
C LYS A 287 8.21 -29.48 30.35
N LEU A 288 7.26 -28.82 29.71
CA LEU A 288 6.08 -28.24 30.36
C LEU A 288 5.18 -29.33 30.96
N LYS A 289 4.94 -30.42 30.23
CA LYS A 289 4.16 -31.58 30.72
C LYS A 289 4.81 -32.26 31.92
N ALA A 290 6.13 -32.37 31.94
CA ALA A 290 6.87 -32.88 33.09
C ALA A 290 6.71 -32.01 34.35
N ARG A 291 6.30 -30.74 34.20
CA ARG A 291 5.94 -29.83 35.30
C ARG A 291 4.42 -29.69 35.51
N GLY A 292 3.62 -30.56 34.91
CA GLY A 292 2.17 -30.61 35.10
C GLY A 292 1.36 -29.62 34.26
N CYS A 293 1.95 -28.98 33.25
CA CYS A 293 1.22 -28.11 32.32
C CYS A 293 0.72 -28.86 31.08
N ALA A 294 -0.49 -28.55 30.64
CA ALA A 294 -1.03 -29.06 29.38
C ALA A 294 -0.59 -28.16 28.21
N CYS A 295 -0.17 -28.79 27.12
CA CYS A 295 0.22 -28.11 25.89
C CYS A 295 0.06 -29.01 24.66
N ALA A 296 -0.04 -28.37 23.51
CA ALA A 296 0.03 -28.98 22.18
C ALA A 296 0.73 -28.02 21.22
N VAL A 297 1.28 -28.53 20.12
CA VAL A 297 2.10 -27.74 19.19
C VAL A 297 1.37 -27.61 17.86
N TYR A 298 1.33 -26.40 17.31
CA TYR A 298 0.68 -26.09 16.04
C TYR A 298 1.54 -25.16 15.20
N ALA A 299 1.32 -25.16 13.89
CA ALA A 299 1.79 -24.07 13.04
C ALA A 299 1.02 -22.77 13.36
N ASN A 300 1.72 -21.64 13.26
CA ASN A 300 1.17 -20.30 13.46
C ASN A 300 0.72 -19.61 12.17
N GLY A 301 0.93 -20.27 11.01
CA GLY A 301 0.39 -19.92 9.69
C GLY A 301 -0.60 -20.97 9.20
#